data_AF-A0A357KLE7-F1
#
_entry.id   AF-A0A357KLE7-F1
#
_cell.length_a   1.000
_cell.length_b   1.000
_cell.length_c   1.000
_cell.angle_alpha   90.00
_cell.angle_beta   90.00
_cell.angle_gamma   90.00
#
_symmetry.space_group_name_H-M   'P 1'
#
loop_
_entity.id
_entity.type
_entity.pdbx_description
1 polymer ?
#
loop_
_entity_poly.entity_id
_entity_poly.type
_entity_poly.pdbx_seq_one_letter_code
_entity_poly.pdbx_strand_id
1 'polypeptide(L)'
;MPLVSNTALPTFDRLRSEGIRVLEPQRAANQDIRELHIGLLNMMPDAALAATERQFFRLIGESNPIAQFHMHPFTLPEIPRSQSAQDYVDQYYEKFCDIKRDGLDALIITGANVTQPNLEREAFWEPLTHVLDWANE
;
A
#
# COMPACT_ATOMS: atom_id res chain seq x y z
N MET A 1 2.30 -18.85 -9.32
CA MET A 1 2.97 -18.46 -10.58
C MET A 1 2.30 -19.17 -11.75
N PRO A 2 2.02 -18.49 -12.87
CA PRO A 2 1.50 -19.16 -14.05
C PRO A 2 2.58 -19.92 -14.81
N LEU A 3 2.24 -21.06 -15.40
CA LEU A 3 3.13 -21.79 -16.31
C LEU A 3 3.14 -21.08 -17.67
N VAL A 4 4.27 -21.04 -18.36
CA VAL A 4 4.33 -20.52 -19.75
C VAL A 4 4.30 -21.71 -20.70
N SER A 5 3.37 -21.71 -21.65
CA SER A 5 3.26 -22.75 -22.68
C SER A 5 4.36 -22.56 -23.73
N ASN A 6 5.60 -22.93 -23.37
CA ASN A 6 6.78 -22.75 -24.21
C ASN A 6 6.88 -23.81 -25.34
N THR A 7 5.98 -24.79 -25.37
CA THR A 7 5.91 -25.85 -26.37
C THR A 7 4.44 -26.18 -26.67
N ALA A 8 4.18 -26.84 -27.81
CA ALA A 8 2.83 -27.28 -28.21
C ALA A 8 2.34 -28.54 -27.46
N LEU A 9 2.76 -28.72 -26.20
CA LEU A 9 2.37 -29.87 -25.38
C LEU A 9 0.87 -29.80 -25.03
N PRO A 10 0.07 -30.85 -25.31
CA PRO A 10 -1.37 -30.89 -24.99
C PRO A 10 -1.64 -30.77 -23.48
N THR A 11 -0.66 -31.08 -22.65
CA THR A 11 -0.70 -30.94 -21.19
C THR A 11 -1.08 -29.52 -20.75
N PHE A 12 -0.68 -28.49 -21.51
CA PHE A 12 -1.03 -27.12 -21.18
C PHE A 12 -2.54 -26.85 -21.26
N ASP A 13 -3.24 -27.43 -22.23
CA ASP A 13 -4.70 -27.30 -22.34
C ASP A 13 -5.42 -28.07 -21.25
N ARG A 14 -4.89 -29.25 -20.87
CA ARG A 14 -5.40 -30.01 -19.73
C ARG A 14 -5.25 -29.23 -18.42
N LEU A 15 -4.09 -28.63 -18.17
CA LEU A 15 -3.84 -27.82 -16.98
C LEU A 15 -4.74 -26.57 -16.95
N ARG A 16 -4.99 -25.93 -18.11
CA ARG A 16 -5.98 -24.83 -18.20
C ARG A 16 -7.38 -25.30 -17.80
N SER A 17 -7.81 -26.48 -18.24
CA SER A 17 -9.12 -27.05 -17.88
C SER A 17 -9.24 -27.41 -16.40
N GLU A 18 -8.12 -27.68 -15.73
CA GLU A 18 -8.02 -27.94 -14.29
C GLU A 18 -7.89 -26.64 -13.46
N GLY A 19 -7.97 -25.47 -14.10
CA GLY A 19 -7.92 -24.16 -13.44
C GLY A 19 -6.50 -23.63 -13.17
N ILE A 20 -5.47 -24.33 -13.61
CA ILE A 20 -4.08 -23.89 -13.49
C ILE A 20 -3.82 -22.81 -14.55
N ARG A 21 -3.34 -21.64 -14.09
CA ARG A 21 -3.07 -20.51 -14.97
C ARG A 21 -1.86 -20.81 -15.87
N VAL A 22 -2.09 -20.98 -17.17
CA VAL A 22 -1.04 -21.15 -18.20
C VAL A 22 -1.07 -19.97 -19.17
N LEU A 23 0.04 -19.24 -19.26
CA LEU A 23 0.23 -18.10 -20.18
C LEU A 23 0.83 -18.54 -21.52
N GLU A 24 0.48 -17.84 -22.59
CA GLU A 24 1.15 -17.97 -23.88
C GLU A 24 2.50 -17.21 -23.89
N PRO A 25 3.51 -17.67 -24.66
CA PRO A 25 4.84 -17.05 -24.69
C PRO A 25 4.84 -15.55 -25.01
N GLN A 26 3.96 -15.12 -25.92
CA GLN A 26 3.82 -13.70 -26.29
C GLN A 26 3.24 -12.86 -25.14
N ARG A 27 2.31 -13.44 -24.35
CA ARG A 27 1.76 -12.79 -23.14
C ARG A 27 2.75 -12.79 -21.98
N ALA A 28 3.61 -13.81 -21.89
CA ALA A 28 4.68 -13.87 -20.89
C ALA A 28 5.78 -12.84 -21.17
N ALA A 29 6.15 -12.64 -22.44
CA ALA A 29 7.15 -11.66 -22.86
C ALA A 29 6.71 -10.20 -22.65
N ASN A 30 5.40 -9.94 -22.67
CA ASN A 30 4.83 -8.62 -22.43
C ASN A 30 4.37 -8.41 -20.97
N GLN A 31 4.80 -9.27 -20.02
CA GLN A 31 4.59 -8.96 -18.61
C GLN A 31 5.55 -7.82 -18.21
N ASP A 32 5.15 -6.60 -18.52
CA ASP A 32 5.76 -5.40 -17.96
C ASP A 32 5.36 -5.37 -16.49
N ILE A 33 6.29 -5.74 -15.61
CA ILE A 33 6.04 -5.75 -14.18
C ILE A 33 6.13 -4.30 -13.72
N ARG A 34 4.99 -3.62 -13.78
CA ARG A 34 4.81 -2.26 -13.25
C ARG A 34 5.16 -2.20 -11.77
N GLU A 35 5.95 -1.19 -11.40
CA GLU A 35 6.12 -0.75 -10.02
C GLU A 35 4.77 -0.25 -9.48
N LEU A 36 4.38 -0.72 -8.29
CA LEU A 36 3.16 -0.32 -7.61
C LEU A 36 3.50 0.59 -6.43
N HIS A 37 3.01 1.83 -6.49
CA HIS A 37 3.18 2.84 -5.44
C HIS A 37 2.02 2.78 -4.46
N ILE A 38 2.32 2.41 -3.21
CA ILE A 38 1.34 2.21 -2.15
C ILE A 38 1.60 3.23 -1.04
N GLY A 39 0.62 4.09 -0.79
CA GLY A 39 0.62 4.99 0.35
C GLY A 39 0.18 4.27 1.62
N LEU A 40 0.87 4.51 2.72
CA LEU A 40 0.46 4.09 4.05
C LEU A 40 0.23 5.33 4.92
N LEU A 41 -1.04 5.71 5.08
CA LEU A 41 -1.46 6.73 6.02
C LEU A 41 -1.51 6.13 7.43
N ASN A 42 -0.44 6.32 8.21
CA ASN A 42 -0.30 5.75 9.54
C ASN A 42 -0.75 6.72 10.62
N MET A 43 -1.96 6.48 11.15
CA MET A 43 -2.59 7.26 12.23
C MET A 43 -2.44 6.59 13.59
N MET A 44 -1.60 5.55 13.71
CA MET A 44 -1.39 4.84 14.96
C MET A 44 -0.59 5.69 15.97
N PRO A 45 -0.85 5.51 17.28
CA PRO A 45 -0.10 6.21 18.32
C PRO A 45 1.37 5.79 18.34
N ASP A 46 2.22 6.60 18.96
CA ASP A 46 3.68 6.44 19.00
C ASP A 46 4.13 5.02 19.40
N ALA A 47 3.46 4.41 20.39
CA ALA A 47 3.77 3.06 20.85
C ALA A 47 3.56 1.97 19.79
N ALA A 48 2.73 2.23 18.79
CA ALA A 48 2.37 1.28 17.74
C ALA A 48 2.93 1.66 16.35
N LEU A 49 3.50 2.85 16.17
CA LEU A 49 3.94 3.38 14.87
C LEU A 49 4.82 2.39 14.08
N ALA A 50 5.97 2.01 14.66
CA ALA A 50 6.92 1.07 14.04
C ALA A 50 6.42 -0.38 14.03
N ALA A 51 5.47 -0.74 14.89
CA ALA A 51 4.86 -2.07 14.85
C ALA A 51 3.93 -2.19 13.64
N THR A 52 3.13 -1.16 13.38
CA THR A 52 2.20 -1.07 12.25
C THR A 52 2.93 -1.07 10.92
N GLU A 53 4.01 -0.29 10.76
CA GLU A 53 4.86 -0.31 9.56
C GLU A 53 5.35 -1.73 9.24
N ARG A 54 5.96 -2.41 10.23
CA ARG A 54 6.48 -3.77 10.05
C ARG A 54 5.39 -4.77 9.68
N GLN A 55 4.20 -4.64 10.28
CA GLN A 55 3.07 -5.51 9.95
C GLN A 55 2.62 -5.34 8.51
N PHE A 56 2.39 -4.10 8.06
CA PHE A 56 1.93 -3.84 6.69
C PHE A 56 3.01 -4.13 5.66
N PHE A 57 4.26 -3.73 5.89
CA PHE A 57 5.35 -3.95 4.93
C PHE A 57 5.61 -5.45 4.74
N ARG A 58 5.49 -6.25 5.81
CA ARG A 58 5.58 -7.70 5.72
C ARG A 58 4.46 -8.29 4.87
N LEU A 59 3.20 -7.91 5.13
CA LEU A 59 2.05 -8.43 4.38
C LEU A 59 2.12 -8.08 2.89
N ILE A 60 2.52 -6.85 2.58
CA ILE A 60 2.66 -6.38 1.19
C ILE A 60 3.83 -7.07 0.51
N GLY A 61 4.99 -7.18 1.18
CA GLY A 61 6.15 -7.89 0.65
C GLY A 61 5.91 -9.38 0.39
N GLU A 62 5.05 -10.03 1.18
CA GLU A 62 4.65 -11.43 0.98
C GLU A 62 3.55 -11.60 -0.10
N SER A 63 2.92 -10.51 -0.57
CA SER A 63 1.72 -10.59 -1.42
C SER A 63 1.99 -11.05 -2.85
N ASN A 64 3.11 -10.65 -3.45
CA ASN A 64 3.49 -11.04 -4.80
C ASN A 64 5.01 -10.94 -4.99
N PRO A 65 5.73 -12.06 -5.21
CA PRO A 65 7.19 -12.06 -5.34
C PRO A 65 7.70 -11.45 -6.65
N ILE A 66 6.80 -11.13 -7.58
CA ILE A 66 7.15 -10.59 -8.90
C ILE A 66 6.94 -9.08 -8.95
N ALA A 67 5.89 -8.55 -8.32
CA ALA A 67 5.59 -7.11 -8.34
C ALA A 67 6.58 -6.34 -7.46
N GLN A 68 7.04 -5.19 -7.97
CA GLN A 68 7.84 -4.24 -7.19
C GLN A 68 6.89 -3.28 -6.48
N PHE A 69 6.95 -3.24 -5.15
CA PHE A 69 6.10 -2.37 -4.34
C PHE A 69 6.92 -1.24 -3.73
N HIS A 70 6.52 0.00 -3.98
CA HIS A 70 7.08 1.20 -3.38
C HIS A 70 6.15 1.65 -2.26
N MET A 71 6.65 1.62 -1.03
CA MET A 71 5.88 2.03 0.15
C MET A 71 6.17 3.49 0.47
N HIS A 72 5.10 4.30 0.53
CA HIS A 72 5.15 5.72 0.87
C HIS A 72 4.45 5.93 2.22
N PRO A 73 5.17 5.82 3.35
CA PRO A 73 4.59 6.09 4.66
C PRO A 73 4.39 7.59 4.87
N PHE A 74 3.21 7.99 5.31
CA PHE A 74 2.89 9.37 5.67
C PHE A 74 1.90 9.43 6.84
N THR A 75 1.82 10.59 7.49
CA THR A 75 0.94 10.85 8.63
C THR A 75 0.36 12.26 8.53
N LEU A 76 -0.71 12.50 9.28
CA LEU A 76 -1.30 13.83 9.45
C LEU A 76 -0.52 14.61 10.52
N PRO A 77 -0.09 15.86 10.25
CA PRO A 77 0.55 16.74 11.23
C PRO A 77 -0.30 17.05 12.46
N GLU A 78 -1.62 16.97 12.33
CA GLU A 78 -2.60 17.28 13.38
C GLU A 78 -2.67 16.18 14.46
N ILE A 79 -2.07 15.02 14.22
CA ILE A 79 -2.01 13.94 15.20
C ILE A 79 -0.90 14.28 16.21
N PRO A 80 -1.22 14.46 17.50
CA PRO A 80 -0.22 14.78 18.51
C PRO A 80 0.75 13.61 18.71
N ARG A 81 2.05 13.91 18.64
CA ARG A 81 3.15 12.94 18.83
C ARG A 81 4.15 13.44 19.87
N SER A 82 4.85 12.50 20.51
CA SER A 82 6.02 12.80 21.33
C SER A 82 7.17 13.32 20.46
N GLN A 83 8.12 14.06 21.06
CA GLN A 83 9.27 14.60 20.32
C GLN A 83 10.03 13.51 19.56
N SER A 84 10.30 12.37 20.19
CA SER A 84 10.99 11.25 19.55
C SER A 84 10.23 10.65 18.38
N ALA A 85 8.90 10.64 18.43
CA ALA A 85 8.08 10.14 17.33
C ALA A 85 7.98 11.17 16.21
N GLN A 86 7.95 12.47 16.53
CA GLN A 86 8.01 13.53 15.53
C GLN A 86 9.35 13.51 14.78
N ASP A 87 10.47 13.39 15.49
CA ASP A 87 11.80 13.28 14.87
C ASP A 87 11.89 12.07 13.93
N TYR A 88 11.27 10.95 14.31
CA TYR A 88 11.18 9.75 13.48
C TYR A 88 10.34 9.99 12.21
N VAL A 89 9.17 10.60 12.36
CA VAL A 89 8.30 10.96 11.22
C VAL A 89 9.03 11.92 10.28
N ASP A 90 9.64 12.98 10.80
CA ASP A 90 10.35 13.98 9.99
C ASP A 90 11.53 13.38 9.21
N GLN A 91 12.15 12.32 9.74
CA GLN A 91 13.26 11.62 9.09
C GLN A 91 12.82 10.60 8.03
N TYR A 92 11.72 9.87 8.27
CA TYR A 92 11.38 8.66 7.48
C TYR A 92 10.05 8.74 6.73
N TYR A 93 9.18 9.70 7.06
CA TYR A 93 7.87 9.83 6.44
C TYR A 93 7.88 10.88 5.33
N GLU A 94 7.04 10.65 4.32
CA GLU A 94 6.83 11.58 3.23
C GLU A 94 5.71 12.57 3.55
N LYS A 95 5.77 13.72 2.89
CA LYS A 95 4.73 14.74 3.02
C LYS A 95 3.58 14.42 2.09
N PHE A 96 2.35 14.62 2.58
CA PHE A 96 1.15 14.40 1.77
C PHE A 96 1.14 15.22 0.46
N CYS A 97 1.73 16.42 0.45
CA CYS A 97 1.82 17.23 -0.76
C CYS A 97 2.69 16.61 -1.87
N ASP A 98 3.75 15.89 -1.52
CA ASP A 98 4.61 15.21 -2.49
C ASP A 98 3.91 13.96 -3.03
N ILE A 99 3.29 13.17 -2.15
CA ILE A 99 2.47 12.01 -2.52
C ILE A 99 1.32 12.39 -3.45
N LYS A 100 0.62 13.49 -3.15
CA LYS A 100 -0.47 13.99 -3.98
C LYS A 100 -0.01 14.36 -5.39
N ARG A 101 1.20 14.89 -5.53
CA ARG A 101 1.80 15.26 -6.83
C ARG A 101 2.20 14.02 -7.63
N ASP A 102 2.81 13.05 -6.96
CA ASP A 102 3.41 11.90 -7.63
C ASP A 102 2.37 10.80 -7.93
N GLY A 103 1.26 10.78 -7.18
CA GLY A 103 0.16 9.84 -7.36
C GLY A 103 0.43 8.48 -6.73
N LEU A 104 -0.64 7.75 -6.41
CA LEU A 104 -0.56 6.41 -5.82
C LEU A 104 -1.47 5.42 -6.56
N ASP A 105 -1.05 4.16 -6.57
CA ASP A 105 -1.85 3.05 -7.09
C ASP A 105 -2.80 2.49 -6.05
N ALA A 106 -2.43 2.59 -4.78
CA ALA A 106 -3.24 2.19 -3.65
C ALA A 106 -2.94 3.05 -2.43
N LEU A 107 -3.96 3.24 -1.58
CA LEU A 107 -3.84 3.92 -0.30
C LEU A 107 -4.35 3.00 0.81
N ILE A 108 -3.51 2.80 1.83
CA ILE A 108 -3.85 2.09 3.06
C ILE A 108 -3.98 3.12 4.18
N ILE A 109 -5.15 3.16 4.81
CA ILE A 109 -5.42 4.01 5.96
C ILE A 109 -5.49 3.11 7.19
N THR A 110 -4.62 3.33 8.17
CA THR A 110 -4.62 2.52 9.39
C THR A 110 -5.82 2.87 10.28
N GLY A 111 -6.03 2.05 11.32
CA GLY A 111 -6.83 2.50 12.45
C GLY A 111 -6.21 3.72 13.13
N ALA A 112 -7.01 4.41 13.94
CA ALA A 112 -6.58 5.50 14.80
C ALA A 112 -7.15 5.27 16.21
N ASN A 113 -6.49 5.84 17.23
CA ASN A 113 -7.04 5.86 18.57
C ASN A 113 -8.01 7.04 18.71
N VAL A 114 -9.31 6.74 18.65
CA VAL A 114 -10.38 7.74 18.76
C VAL A 114 -10.60 8.07 20.23
N THR A 115 -10.56 9.36 20.57
CA THR A 115 -10.74 9.87 21.94
C THR A 115 -12.07 10.56 22.14
N GLN A 116 -12.69 11.03 21.05
CA GLN A 116 -13.97 11.73 21.04
C GLN A 116 -15.12 10.77 20.74
N PRO A 117 -16.33 11.04 21.27
CA PRO A 117 -17.50 10.21 20.98
C PRO A 117 -17.97 10.31 19.52
N ASN A 118 -17.62 11.39 18.82
CA ASN A 118 -17.93 11.60 17.40
C ASN A 118 -16.63 11.83 16.63
N LEU A 119 -16.47 11.13 15.50
CA LEU A 119 -15.31 11.24 14.62
C LEU A 119 -15.10 12.67 14.11
N GLU A 120 -16.17 13.41 13.83
CA GLU A 120 -16.12 14.80 13.36
C GLU A 120 -15.43 15.77 14.33
N ARG A 121 -15.28 15.38 15.60
CA ARG A 121 -14.63 16.19 16.63
C ARG A 121 -13.14 15.87 16.78
N GLU A 122 -12.65 14.85 16.07
CA GLU A 122 -11.25 14.50 16.10
C GLU A 122 -10.42 15.52 15.32
N ALA A 123 -9.24 15.84 15.84
CA ALA A 123 -8.33 16.80 15.20
C ALA A 123 -7.88 16.35 13.80
N PHE A 124 -7.85 15.03 13.57
CA PHE A 124 -7.46 14.45 12.29
C PHE A 124 -8.62 14.33 11.29
N TRP A 125 -9.87 14.65 11.67
CA TRP A 125 -11.04 14.40 10.82
C TRP A 125 -11.06 15.22 9.53
N GLU A 126 -10.85 16.53 9.62
CA GLU A 126 -10.84 17.41 8.45
C GLU A 126 -9.65 17.07 7.52
N PRO A 127 -8.41 16.93 8.01
CA PRO A 127 -7.29 16.47 7.18
C PRO A 127 -7.52 15.09 6.56
N LEU A 128 -8.10 14.13 7.29
CA LEU A 128 -8.44 12.81 6.77
C LEU A 128 -9.44 12.90 5.63
N THR A 129 -10.46 13.76 5.77
CA THR A 129 -11.46 13.98 4.72
C THR A 129 -10.78 14.50 3.44
N HIS A 130 -9.83 15.42 3.55
CA HIS A 130 -9.05 15.89 2.39
C HIS A 130 -8.25 14.78 1.70
N VAL A 131 -7.69 13.83 2.46
CA VAL A 131 -6.99 12.67 1.90
C VAL A 131 -7.98 11.74 1.19
N LEU A 132 -9.16 11.51 1.79
CA LEU A 132 -10.20 10.66 1.21
C LEU A 132 -10.78 11.25 -0.09
N ASP A 133 -11.02 12.56 -0.12
CA ASP A 133 -11.50 13.26 -1.30
C ASP A 133 -10.49 13.14 -2.44
N TRP A 134 -9.20 13.35 -2.15
CA TRP A 134 -8.12 13.14 -3.12
C TRP A 134 -8.03 11.70 -3.61
N ALA A 135 -8.18 10.71 -2.73
CA ALA A 135 -8.09 9.29 -3.10
C ALA A 135 -9.25 8.83 -4.00
N ASN A 136 -10.32 9.62 -4.09
CA ASN A 136 -11.50 9.33 -4.92
C ASN A 136 -11.46 10.04 -6.30
N GLU A 137 -10.52 10.96 -6.53
CA GLU A 137 -10.28 11.62 -7.82
C GLU A 137 -9.65 10.65 -8.84
#